data_AF-A0A0G1ZS88-F1
#
_entry.id   AF-A0A0G1ZS88-F1
#
_cell.length_a   1.000
_cell.length_b   1.000
_cell.length_c   1.000
_cell.angle_alpha   90.00
_cell.angle_beta   90.00
_cell.angle_gamma   90.00
#
_symmetry.space_group_name_H-M   'P 1'
#
loop_
_entity.id
_entity.type
_entity.pdbx_description
1 polymer ?
#
loop_
_entity_poly.entity_id
_entity_poly.type
_entity_poly.pdbx_seq_one_letter_code
_entity_poly.pdbx_strand_id
1 'polypeptide(L)' 'MNRNEFNELKKRVTRFQNLANAISWSNRTKWPGYIIHGDDGTYWTCRPVDFERLIKAGYEAAPIL' A
#
# COMPACT_ATOMS: atom_id res chain seq x y z
N MET A 1 5.60 -9.25 13.51
CA MET A 1 4.71 -8.10 13.66
C MET A 1 3.52 -8.54 14.46
N ASN A 2 3.21 -7.88 15.57
CA ASN A 2 2.03 -8.19 16.37
C ASN A 2 0.77 -7.54 15.76
N ARG A 3 -0.42 -7.95 16.21
CA ARG A 3 -1.70 -7.47 15.67
C ARG A 3 -1.89 -5.95 15.78
N ASN A 4 -1.37 -5.33 16.83
CA ASN A 4 -1.50 -3.89 17.06
C ASN A 4 -0.61 -3.09 16.08
N GLU A 5 0.64 -3.51 15.90
CA GLU A 5 1.56 -2.92 14.93
C GLU A 5 0.99 -2.96 13.51
N PHE A 6 0.33 -4.07 13.17
CA PHE A 6 -0.29 -4.24 11.87
C PHE A 6 -1.51 -3.34 11.66
N ASN A 7 -2.35 -3.19 12.68
CA ASN A 7 -3.48 -2.26 12.63
C ASN A 7 -3.01 -0.82 12.45
N GLU A 8 -1.93 -0.41 13.12
CA GLU A 8 -1.32 0.91 12.93
C GLU A 8 -0.73 1.08 11.52
N LEU A 9 -0.14 0.02 10.95
CA LEU A 9 0.34 0.02 9.57
C LEU A 9 -0.80 0.26 8.58
N LYS A 10 -1.94 -0.43 8.75
CA LYS A 10 -3.14 -0.30 7.91
C LYS A 10 -3.81 1.08 7.98
N LYS A 11 -3.55 1.89 9.02
CA LYS A 11 -4.06 3.27 9.13
C LYS A 11 -3.22 4.26 8.30
N ARG A 12 -1.98 3.90 7.98
CA ARG A 12 -1.03 4.77 7.26
C ARG A 12 -1.10 4.63 5.74
N VAL A 13 -1.83 3.63 5.25
CA VAL A 13 -1.99 3.41 3.82
C VAL A 13 -3.16 4.23 3.28
N THR A 14 -3.04 4.74 2.06
CA THR A 14 -4.17 5.37 1.36
C THR A 14 -4.80 4.35 0.42
N ARG A 15 -6.12 4.21 0.45
CA ARG A 15 -6.83 3.14 -0.26
C ARG A 15 -7.56 3.67 -1.50
N PHE A 16 -7.51 2.89 -2.57
CA PHE A 16 -8.15 3.20 -3.85
C PHE A 16 -8.86 1.97 -4.38
N GLN A 17 -10.07 2.14 -4.91
CA GLN A 17 -10.81 1.04 -5.55
C GLN A 17 -10.16 0.62 -6.88
N ASN A 18 -9.51 1.55 -7.58
CA ASN A 18 -8.93 1.33 -8.90
C ASN A 18 -7.42 1.52 -8.87
N LEU A 19 -6.68 0.60 -9.49
CA LEU A 19 -5.23 0.69 -9.65
C LEU A 19 -4.80 1.99 -10.34
N ALA A 20 -5.53 2.41 -11.39
CA ALA A 20 -5.26 3.65 -12.10
C ALA A 20 -5.30 4.89 -11.19
N ASN A 21 -6.20 4.90 -10.18
CA ASN A 21 -6.27 5.99 -9.21
C ASN A 21 -5.10 5.94 -8.23
N ALA A 22 -4.70 4.75 -7.78
CA ALA A 22 -3.53 4.56 -6.93
C ALA A 22 -2.24 5.00 -7.63
N ILE A 23 -2.05 4.64 -8.91
CA ILE A 23 -0.92 5.07 -9.74
C ILE A 23 -0.93 6.58 -9.94
N SER A 24 -2.07 7.14 -10.36
CA SER A 24 -2.24 8.58 -10.56
C SER A 24 -1.93 9.37 -9.28
N TRP A 25 -2.39 8.87 -8.13
CA TRP A 25 -2.06 9.46 -6.83
C TRP A 25 -0.57 9.35 -6.54
N SER A 26 0.01 8.14 -6.63
CA SER A 26 1.43 7.88 -6.35
C SER A 26 2.37 8.78 -7.17
N ASN A 27 2.09 8.94 -8.45
CA ASN A 27 2.86 9.79 -9.37
C ASN A 27 2.78 11.29 -9.04
N ARG A 28 1.73 11.74 -8.35
CA ARG A 28 1.52 13.15 -7.98
C ARG A 28 2.04 13.48 -6.59
N THR A 29 2.31 12.49 -5.75
CA THR A 29 2.81 12.75 -4.40
C THR A 29 4.30 13.04 -4.42
N LYS A 30 4.75 13.82 -3.43
CA LYS A 30 6.17 14.12 -3.21
C LYS A 30 7.00 12.87 -2.85
N TRP A 31 6.34 11.78 -2.43
CA TRP A 31 6.99 10.57 -1.95
C TRP A 31 6.72 9.42 -2.92
N PRO A 32 7.73 8.59 -3.28
CA PRO A 32 7.50 7.40 -4.08
C PRO A 32 6.56 6.46 -3.32
N GLY A 33 5.32 6.34 -3.81
CA GLY A 33 4.31 5.47 -3.24
C GLY A 33 4.39 4.09 -3.87
N TYR A 34 4.62 3.07 -3.05
CA TYR A 34 4.46 1.69 -3.48
C TYR A 34 3.00 1.30 -3.38
N ILE A 35 2.54 0.44 -4.29
CA ILE A 35 1.15 0.00 -4.36
C ILE A 35 1.11 -1.48 -4.03
N ILE A 36 0.19 -1.90 -3.16
CA ILE A 36 -0.07 -3.31 -2.84
C ILE A 36 -1.52 -3.69 -3.05
N HIS A 37 -1.76 -4.98 -3.28
CA HIS A 37 -3.10 -5.57 -3.25
C HIS A 37 -3.59 -5.70 -1.82
N GLY A 38 -4.63 -4.95 -1.45
CA GLY A 38 -5.27 -5.02 -0.16
C GLY A 38 -6.08 -6.31 0.02
N ASP A 39 -6.28 -6.71 1.28
CA ASP A 39 -7.13 -7.86 1.62
C ASP A 39 -8.63 -7.57 1.50
N ASP A 40 -8.97 -6.30 1.31
CA ASP A 40 -10.33 -5.79 1.08
C ASP A 40 -10.65 -5.64 -0.43
N GLY A 41 -9.81 -6.18 -1.31
CA GLY A 41 -9.97 -6.07 -2.76
C GLY A 41 -9.64 -4.68 -3.32
N THR A 42 -9.08 -3.79 -2.49
CA THR A 42 -8.66 -2.44 -2.91
C THR A 42 -7.14 -2.37 -3.13
N TYR A 43 -6.66 -1.25 -3.66
CA TYR A 43 -5.24 -0.96 -3.85
C TYR A 43 -4.78 0.01 -2.77
N TRP A 44 -3.71 -0.34 -2.06
CA TRP A 44 -3.17 0.49 -0.98
C TRP A 44 -1.86 1.13 -1.41
N THR A 45 -1.76 2.45 -1.30
CA THR A 45 -0.50 3.17 -1.46
C THR A 45 0.19 3.35 -0.11
N CYS A 46 1.50 3.11 -0.07
CA CYS A 46 2.29 3.16 1.16
C CYS A 46 3.72 3.65 0.90
N ARG A 47 4.41 4.03 1.97
CA ARG A 47 5.83 4.43 1.93
C ARG A 47 6.74 3.20 1.81
N PRO A 48 7.96 3.32 1.28
CA PRO A 48 8.89 2.20 1.15
C PRO A 48 9.09 1.38 2.44
N VAL A 49 9.24 2.04 3.59
CA VAL A 49 9.40 1.37 4.90
C VAL A 49 8.16 0.56 5.31
N ASP A 50 6.98 1.03 4.96
CA ASP A 50 5.72 0.37 5.27
C ASP A 50 5.46 -0.76 4.24
N PHE A 51 5.85 -0.56 2.99
CA PHE A 51 5.83 -1.57 1.91
C PHE A 51 6.63 -2.82 2.28
N GLU A 52 7.89 -2.69 2.69
CA GLU A 52 8.70 -3.85 3.09
C GLU A 52 8.05 -4.65 4.23
N ARG A 53 7.40 -3.97 5.18
CA ARG A 53 6.68 -4.61 6.29
C ARG A 53 5.44 -5.35 5.80
N LEU A 54 4.72 -4.78 4.83
CA LEU A 54 3.54 -5.38 4.23
C LEU A 54 3.90 -6.61 3.39
N ILE A 55 4.97 -6.55 2.59
CA ILE A 55 5.49 -7.71 1.84
C ILE A 55 5.90 -8.83 2.81
N LYS A 56 6.64 -8.51 3.88
CA LYS A 56 6.99 -9.50 4.92
C LYS A 56 5.77 -10.08 5.65
N ALA A 57 4.65 -9.37 5.65
CA ALA A 57 3.38 -9.82 6.21
C ALA A 57 2.56 -10.67 5.22
N GLY A 58 3.05 -10.89 4.00
CA GLY A 58 2.41 -11.72 2.98
C GLY A 58 1.53 -10.96 1.99
N TYR A 59 1.59 -9.63 1.97
CA TYR A 59 0.90 -8.84 0.94
C TYR A 59 1.71 -8.84 -0.36
N GLU A 60 0.99 -8.64 -1.47
CA GLU A 60 1.58 -8.64 -2.80
C GLU A 60 1.68 -7.22 -3.36
N ALA A 61 2.78 -6.93 -4.04
CA ALA A 61 2.93 -5.69 -4.80
C ALA A 61 1.94 -5.68 -5.96
N ALA A 62 1.26 -4.55 -6.16
CA ALA A 62 0.44 -4.38 -7.34
C ALA A 62 1.34 -4.13 -8.57
N PRO A 63 0.98 -4.66 -9.75
CA PRO A 63 1.74 -4.40 -10.97
C PRO A 63 1.66 -2.92 -11.32
N ILE A 64 2.81 -2.26 -11.35
CA ILE A 64 2.95 -0.88 -11.86
C ILE A 64 3.44 -1.05 -13.30
N LEU A 65 2.51 -1.09 -14.25
CA LEU A 65 2.78 -1.11 -15.69
C LEU A 65 2.96 0.31 -16.23
#